data_AF-A0A093CA96-F1
#
_entry.id   AF-A0A093CA96-F1
#
_cell.length_a   1.000
_cell.length_b   1.000
_cell.length_c   1.000
_cell.angle_alpha   90.00
_cell.angle_beta   90.00
_cell.angle_gamma   90.00
#
_symmetry.space_group_name_H-M   'P 1'
#
loop_
_entity.id
_entity.type
_entity.pdbx_description
1 polymer ?
#
loop_
_entity_poly.entity_id
_entity_poly.type
_entity_poly.pdbx_seq_one_letter_code
_entity_poly.pdbx_strand_id
1 'polypeptide(L)'
;KRRKMADKVLPQRIRELVPESQAYMDLLAFERKLDQTIARKRMEIQEAIKKPLTQKRKLRIYISNTFTPAKEEGEGGERVASWELRVEGKLLEDVRMRAGMNCKQKRKFSSFFKSLVIELDKDLYGPDNHLVEWHRLPTTQETDGFQVKRPGDVNVKCTLLLMLDHQPPQYKLDPRLARLLGVHTQTRASIMQALWLYIKHNKLQDSHEKEYINCNRYFRQIFNCVRMRFSEIPMKLAGLLQHPDPIIINHTISVDPNDQKKTACYDIDVEVDDPLKAQMSNFLASTTNQQEIASLDAKV
;
A
#
# COMPACT_ATOMS: atom_id res chain seq x y z
N LYS A 1 -32.15 22.79 21.95
CA LYS A 1 -31.36 23.13 23.18
C LYS A 1 -30.71 21.84 23.69
N ARG A 2 -29.39 21.78 23.80
CA ARG A 2 -28.69 20.59 24.33
C ARG A 2 -29.00 20.48 25.83
N ARG A 3 -29.66 19.40 26.28
CA ARG A 3 -30.03 19.19 27.70
C ARG A 3 -28.76 19.14 28.56
N LYS A 4 -28.79 19.75 29.75
CA LYS A 4 -27.63 19.82 30.65
C LYS A 4 -27.60 18.56 31.51
N MET A 5 -26.42 18.04 31.84
CA MET A 5 -26.28 16.88 32.74
C MET A 5 -26.97 17.06 34.09
N ALA A 6 -27.10 18.31 34.56
CA ALA A 6 -27.80 18.64 35.80
C ALA A 6 -29.30 18.28 35.75
N ASP A 7 -29.89 18.28 34.55
CA ASP A 7 -31.31 17.99 34.35
C ASP A 7 -31.62 16.49 34.56
N LYS A 8 -30.60 15.60 34.46
CA LYS A 8 -30.74 14.15 34.66
C LYS A 8 -30.60 13.71 36.12
N VAL A 9 -30.12 14.57 37.03
CA VAL A 9 -29.81 14.19 38.43
C VAL A 9 -31.01 14.45 39.35
N LEU A 10 -31.42 13.45 40.12
CA LEU A 10 -32.54 13.58 41.06
C LEU A 10 -32.19 14.50 42.25
N PRO A 11 -33.11 15.39 42.70
CA PRO A 11 -32.96 16.14 43.95
C PRO A 11 -32.78 15.23 45.16
N GLN A 12 -31.99 15.66 46.14
CA GLN A 12 -31.65 14.85 47.32
C GLN A 12 -32.88 14.45 48.16
N ARG A 13 -33.89 15.32 48.26
CA ARG A 13 -35.16 15.02 48.93
C ARG A 13 -35.90 13.83 48.30
N ILE A 14 -35.85 13.69 46.97
CA ILE A 14 -36.49 12.55 46.28
C ILE A 14 -35.66 11.28 46.49
N ARG A 15 -34.34 11.41 46.57
CA ARG A 15 -33.44 10.29 46.81
C ARG A 15 -33.65 9.63 48.18
N GLU A 16 -33.93 10.43 49.19
CA GLU A 16 -34.20 9.94 50.55
C GLU A 16 -35.58 9.28 50.69
N LEU A 17 -36.53 9.61 49.81
CA LEU A 17 -37.91 9.11 49.83
C LEU A 17 -38.11 7.84 49.00
N VAL A 18 -37.32 7.63 47.95
CA VAL A 18 -37.49 6.53 46.99
C VAL A 18 -36.24 5.64 47.00
N PRO A 19 -36.30 4.41 47.54
CA PRO A 19 -35.15 3.50 47.61
C PRO A 19 -34.48 3.19 46.27
N GLU A 20 -35.26 3.11 45.20
CA GLU A 20 -34.81 2.82 43.82
C GLU A 20 -34.01 3.97 43.19
N SER A 21 -34.05 5.17 43.80
CA SER A 21 -33.33 6.34 43.31
C SER A 21 -31.81 6.14 43.29
N GLN A 22 -31.27 5.33 44.20
CA GLN A 22 -29.84 5.00 44.22
C GLN A 22 -29.45 4.18 42.99
N ALA A 23 -30.27 3.19 42.62
CA ALA A 23 -30.03 2.39 41.42
C ALA A 23 -30.03 3.24 40.14
N TYR A 24 -30.93 4.24 40.04
CA TYR A 24 -30.92 5.19 38.93
C TYR A 24 -29.63 6.05 38.91
N MET A 25 -29.16 6.53 40.06
CA MET A 25 -27.90 7.28 40.15
C MET A 25 -26.69 6.43 39.76
N ASP A 26 -26.67 5.15 40.14
CA ASP A 26 -25.63 4.20 39.75
C ASP A 26 -25.66 3.93 38.23
N LEU A 27 -26.86 3.82 37.63
CA LEU A 27 -27.02 3.72 36.18
C LEU A 27 -26.49 4.97 35.45
N LEU A 28 -26.76 6.18 35.95
CA LEU A 28 -26.20 7.41 35.39
C LEU A 28 -24.66 7.46 35.49
N ALA A 29 -24.09 7.00 36.61
CA ALA A 29 -22.66 6.91 36.78
C ALA A 29 -22.04 5.90 35.80
N PHE A 30 -22.71 4.76 35.61
CA PHE A 30 -22.32 3.74 34.64
C PHE A 30 -22.40 4.26 33.20
N GLU A 31 -23.50 4.91 32.82
CA GLU A 31 -23.71 5.56 31.51
C GLU A 31 -22.54 6.52 31.22
N ARG A 32 -22.20 7.42 32.15
CA ARG A 32 -21.06 8.35 31.99
C ARG A 32 -19.74 7.62 31.76
N LYS A 33 -19.48 6.55 32.51
CA LYS A 33 -18.24 5.76 32.35
C LYS A 33 -18.21 5.04 31.01
N LEU A 34 -19.33 4.50 30.58
CA LEU A 34 -19.50 3.85 29.27
C LEU A 34 -19.24 4.86 28.14
N ASP A 35 -19.90 6.02 28.17
CA ASP A 35 -19.76 7.08 27.17
C ASP A 35 -18.31 7.58 27.08
N GLN A 36 -17.64 7.82 28.21
CA GLN A 36 -16.23 8.20 28.24
C GLN A 36 -15.34 7.15 27.59
N THR A 37 -15.62 5.87 27.85
CA THR A 37 -14.86 4.75 27.28
C THR A 37 -15.09 4.64 25.78
N ILE A 38 -16.34 4.77 25.33
CA ILE A 38 -16.71 4.76 23.91
C ILE A 38 -16.06 5.93 23.17
N ALA A 39 -16.16 7.15 23.70
CA ALA A 39 -15.58 8.34 23.10
C ALA A 39 -14.04 8.20 22.97
N ARG A 40 -13.37 7.72 24.02
CA ARG A 40 -11.93 7.45 24.00
C ARG A 40 -11.57 6.40 22.94
N LYS A 41 -12.29 5.27 22.89
CA LYS A 41 -12.04 4.21 21.91
C LYS A 41 -12.30 4.68 20.48
N ARG A 42 -13.32 5.50 20.24
CA ARG A 42 -13.56 6.13 18.93
C ARG A 42 -12.39 7.04 18.52
N MET A 43 -11.84 7.84 19.44
CA MET A 43 -10.65 8.66 19.15
C MET A 43 -9.41 7.81 18.86
N GLU A 44 -9.15 6.77 19.65
CA GLU A 44 -8.03 5.84 19.42
C GLU A 44 -8.14 5.17 18.04
N ILE A 45 -9.34 4.70 17.66
CA ILE A 45 -9.59 4.10 16.35
C ILE A 45 -9.40 5.15 15.23
N GLN A 46 -9.91 6.37 15.42
CA GLN A 46 -9.75 7.45 14.46
C GLN A 46 -8.27 7.83 14.25
N GLU A 47 -7.44 7.78 15.29
CA GLU A 47 -6.00 7.98 15.17
C GLU A 47 -5.31 6.78 14.50
N ALA A 48 -5.69 5.56 14.85
CA ALA A 48 -5.13 4.34 14.28
C ALA A 48 -5.35 4.26 12.76
N ILE A 49 -6.56 4.58 12.27
CA ILE A 49 -6.89 4.56 10.84
C ILE A 49 -6.06 5.56 10.02
N LYS A 50 -5.55 6.65 10.63
CA LYS A 50 -4.69 7.62 9.92
C LYS A 50 -3.35 7.02 9.51
N LYS A 51 -2.90 5.96 10.20
CA LYS A 51 -1.72 5.21 9.80
C LYS A 51 -2.15 4.15 8.79
N PRO A 52 -1.41 3.92 7.69
CA PRO A 52 -1.70 2.80 6.80
C PRO A 52 -1.59 1.48 7.58
N LEU A 53 -2.70 0.75 7.74
CA LEU A 53 -2.69 -0.63 8.22
C LEU A 53 -2.57 -1.54 6.99
N THR A 54 -1.36 -2.06 6.76
CA THR A 54 -1.07 -2.96 5.65
C THR A 54 -0.51 -4.27 6.17
N GLN A 55 -0.88 -5.37 5.52
CA GLN A 55 -0.30 -6.70 5.71
C GLN A 55 0.48 -7.12 4.46
N LYS A 56 1.60 -7.82 4.66
CA LYS A 56 2.35 -8.44 3.57
C LYS A 56 1.66 -9.71 3.12
N ARG A 57 1.53 -9.90 1.81
CA ARG A 57 0.95 -11.10 1.18
C ARG A 57 1.76 -11.49 -0.04
N LYS A 58 1.69 -12.76 -0.43
CA LYS A 58 2.34 -13.25 -1.64
C LYS A 58 1.43 -13.08 -2.85
N LEU A 59 1.90 -12.33 -3.84
CA LEU A 59 1.33 -12.29 -5.19
C LEU A 59 2.11 -13.27 -6.06
N ARG A 60 1.41 -14.25 -6.63
CA ARG A 60 2.01 -15.19 -7.59
C ARG A 60 1.81 -14.67 -9.00
N ILE A 61 2.90 -14.56 -9.75
CA ILE A 61 2.95 -14.15 -11.14
C ILE A 61 3.18 -15.40 -11.99
N TYR A 62 2.35 -15.57 -13.00
CA TYR A 62 2.41 -16.63 -13.99
C TYR A 62 2.87 -16.04 -15.31
N ILE A 63 3.95 -16.56 -15.85
CA ILE A 63 4.44 -16.22 -17.19
C ILE A 63 4.36 -17.47 -18.03
N SER A 64 3.55 -17.43 -19.08
CA SER A 64 3.43 -18.50 -20.06
C SER A 64 3.55 -17.94 -21.46
N ASN A 65 4.04 -18.77 -22.37
CA ASN A 65 4.13 -18.45 -23.78
C ASN A 65 3.48 -19.55 -24.61
N THR A 66 2.81 -19.15 -25.68
CA THR A 66 2.25 -20.05 -26.69
C THR A 66 2.84 -19.69 -28.05
N PHE A 67 3.08 -20.69 -28.89
CA PHE A 67 3.61 -20.49 -30.23
C PHE A 67 2.63 -21.06 -31.26
N THR A 68 2.29 -20.25 -32.25
CA THR A 68 1.43 -20.63 -33.37
C THR A 68 2.28 -20.68 -34.63
N PRO A 69 2.56 -21.88 -35.18
CA PRO A 69 3.32 -22.00 -36.42
C PRO A 69 2.53 -21.42 -37.60
N ALA A 70 3.23 -21.04 -38.67
CA ALA A 70 2.60 -20.63 -39.91
C ALA A 70 1.81 -21.81 -40.50
N LYS A 71 0.58 -21.56 -40.96
CA LYS A 71 -0.21 -22.59 -41.67
C LYS A 71 0.29 -22.73 -43.10
N GLU A 72 0.40 -23.98 -43.58
CA GLU A 72 0.61 -24.27 -45.00
C GLU A 72 -0.74 -24.19 -45.76
N GLU A 73 -0.67 -23.54 -46.92
CA GLU A 73 -1.68 -23.30 -47.97
C GLU A 73 -3.19 -23.43 -47.68
N GLY A 74 -3.86 -22.28 -47.67
CA GLY A 74 -5.30 -22.11 -47.89
C GLY A 74 -5.59 -20.60 -48.08
N GLU A 75 -6.29 -20.26 -49.17
CA GLU A 75 -6.51 -18.91 -49.72
C GLU A 75 -6.48 -17.71 -48.75
N GLY A 76 -5.57 -16.76 -49.03
CA GLY A 76 -5.79 -15.33 -48.76
C GLY A 76 -5.31 -14.72 -47.43
N GLY A 77 -4.76 -15.50 -46.48
CA GLY A 77 -4.29 -14.97 -45.18
C GLY A 77 -2.77 -14.92 -45.01
N GLU A 78 -2.24 -13.88 -44.36
CA GLU A 78 -0.80 -13.70 -44.07
C GLU A 78 -0.15 -14.92 -43.40
N ARG A 79 0.94 -15.41 -44.02
CA ARG A 79 1.73 -16.59 -43.64
C ARG A 79 2.78 -16.28 -42.57
N VAL A 80 2.38 -15.85 -41.38
CA VAL A 80 3.36 -15.43 -40.36
C VAL A 80 3.21 -16.23 -39.07
N ALA A 81 4.26 -16.98 -38.73
CA ALA A 81 4.38 -17.63 -37.43
C ALA A 81 4.38 -16.56 -36.33
N SER A 82 3.74 -16.85 -35.20
CA SER A 82 3.63 -15.89 -34.11
C SER A 82 3.72 -16.55 -32.76
N TRP A 83 4.28 -15.82 -31.82
CA TRP A 83 4.25 -16.19 -30.41
C TRP A 83 3.38 -15.22 -29.63
N GLU A 84 2.91 -15.69 -28.49
CA GLU A 84 2.12 -14.93 -27.57
C GLU A 84 2.64 -15.15 -26.14
N LEU A 85 2.95 -14.05 -25.46
CA LEU A 85 3.38 -14.02 -24.07
C LEU A 85 2.22 -13.57 -23.20
N ARG A 86 1.94 -14.32 -22.15
CA ARG A 86 0.89 -14.03 -21.16
C ARG A 86 1.51 -13.87 -19.79
N VAL A 87 1.26 -12.72 -19.18
CA VAL A 87 1.71 -12.36 -17.84
C VAL A 87 0.48 -12.15 -16.98
N GLU A 88 0.18 -13.11 -16.11
CA GLU A 88 -0.98 -13.07 -15.22
C GLU A 88 -0.51 -13.05 -13.76
N GLY A 89 -1.39 -12.65 -12.85
CA GLY A 89 -1.08 -12.86 -11.45
C GLY A 89 -2.28 -12.98 -10.53
N LYS A 90 -2.04 -13.60 -9.39
CA LYS A 90 -3.07 -13.93 -8.42
C LYS A 90 -2.51 -13.80 -7.02
N LEU A 91 -3.24 -13.07 -6.18
CA LEU A 91 -2.91 -12.99 -4.76
C LEU A 91 -3.15 -14.34 -4.10
N LEU A 92 -2.11 -14.91 -3.47
CA LEU A 92 -2.23 -16.19 -2.78
C LEU A 92 -3.05 -16.01 -1.51
N GLU A 93 -4.07 -16.86 -1.35
CA GLU A 93 -4.90 -16.90 -0.16
C GLU A 93 -4.10 -17.42 1.04
N ASP A 94 -4.15 -16.69 2.15
CA ASP A 94 -3.57 -17.19 3.39
C ASP A 94 -4.51 -18.25 3.97
N VAL A 95 -4.02 -19.47 4.17
CA VAL A 95 -4.79 -20.61 4.66
C VAL A 95 -5.44 -20.30 6.02
N ARG A 96 -4.82 -19.42 6.81
CA ARG A 96 -5.32 -18.98 8.12
C ARG A 96 -6.59 -18.11 8.05
N MET A 97 -6.83 -17.46 6.92
CA MET A 97 -7.98 -16.54 6.72
C MET A 97 -9.25 -17.25 6.22
N ARG A 98 -9.21 -18.57 6.02
CA ARG A 98 -10.39 -19.35 5.58
C ARG A 98 -11.53 -19.39 6.61
N ALA A 99 -11.24 -19.13 7.88
CA ALA A 99 -12.22 -19.12 8.95
C ALA A 99 -12.68 -17.68 9.25
N GLY A 100 -13.66 -17.16 8.49
CA GLY A 100 -14.54 -16.10 9.01
C GLY A 100 -14.70 -14.81 8.21
N MET A 101 -13.94 -14.55 7.14
CA MET A 101 -14.12 -13.33 6.35
C MET A 101 -14.23 -13.60 4.83
N ASN A 102 -15.45 -13.46 4.32
CA ASN A 102 -15.74 -13.41 2.88
C ASN A 102 -15.12 -12.15 2.27
N CYS A 103 -13.83 -12.20 1.92
CA CYS A 103 -13.20 -11.19 1.08
C CYS A 103 -13.69 -11.37 -0.37
N LYS A 104 -14.82 -10.74 -0.71
CA LYS A 104 -15.47 -10.84 -2.03
C LYS A 104 -14.79 -10.00 -3.12
N GLN A 105 -13.87 -9.10 -2.78
CA GLN A 105 -13.15 -8.30 -3.77
C GLN A 105 -11.70 -8.76 -3.88
N LYS A 106 -11.46 -9.67 -4.82
CA LYS A 106 -10.11 -10.03 -5.25
C LYS A 106 -9.52 -8.83 -5.98
N ARG A 107 -8.45 -8.25 -5.41
CA ARG A 107 -7.67 -7.21 -6.09
C ARG A 107 -7.09 -7.80 -7.38
N LYS A 108 -7.23 -7.04 -8.47
CA LYS A 108 -6.72 -7.40 -9.79
C LYS A 108 -5.20 -7.34 -9.84
N PHE A 109 -4.58 -8.17 -10.70
CA PHE A 109 -3.13 -8.22 -10.87
C PHE A 109 -2.52 -6.83 -11.16
N SER A 110 -3.07 -6.11 -12.14
CA SER A 110 -2.57 -4.79 -12.53
C SER A 110 -2.64 -3.77 -11.39
N SER A 111 -3.52 -3.97 -10.40
CA SER A 111 -3.73 -3.06 -9.26
C SER A 111 -2.57 -3.04 -8.27
N PHE A 112 -1.57 -3.93 -8.42
CA PHE A 112 -0.35 -3.91 -7.62
C PHE A 112 0.82 -3.16 -8.27
N PHE A 113 0.73 -2.81 -9.56
CA PHE A 113 1.83 -2.24 -10.32
C PHE A 113 1.52 -0.83 -10.84
N LYS A 114 2.47 0.07 -10.68
CA LYS A 114 2.43 1.41 -11.28
C LYS A 114 2.74 1.32 -12.78
N SER A 115 3.67 0.45 -13.15
CA SER A 115 4.01 0.18 -14.54
C SER A 115 4.59 -1.22 -14.71
N LEU A 116 4.46 -1.73 -15.93
CA LEU A 116 5.01 -2.99 -16.40
C LEU A 116 5.68 -2.72 -17.73
N VAL A 117 6.94 -3.14 -17.87
CA VAL A 117 7.69 -3.04 -19.13
C VAL A 117 8.15 -4.44 -19.52
N ILE A 118 7.95 -4.79 -20.78
CA ILE A 118 8.50 -6.02 -21.37
C ILE A 118 9.51 -5.57 -22.42
N GLU A 119 10.77 -5.85 -22.13
CA GLU A 119 11.89 -5.64 -23.05
C GLU A 119 12.16 -6.97 -23.77
N LEU A 120 12.06 -6.96 -25.09
CA LEU A 120 12.40 -8.06 -26.00
C LEU A 120 13.80 -7.83 -26.58
N ASP A 121 14.32 -8.84 -27.26
CA ASP A 121 15.59 -8.73 -27.97
C ASP A 121 15.55 -7.60 -29.03
N LYS A 122 16.39 -6.59 -28.83
CA LYS A 122 16.48 -5.40 -29.68
C LYS A 122 16.98 -5.73 -31.08
N ASP A 123 17.82 -6.75 -31.23
CA ASP A 123 18.37 -7.12 -32.54
C ASP A 123 17.30 -7.80 -33.41
N LEU A 124 16.31 -8.47 -32.78
CA LEU A 124 15.21 -9.14 -33.48
C LEU A 124 14.08 -8.19 -33.86
N TYR A 125 13.69 -7.27 -32.97
CA TYR A 125 12.50 -6.41 -33.16
C TYR A 125 12.83 -4.95 -33.51
N GLY A 126 14.10 -4.58 -33.50
CA GLY A 126 14.55 -3.22 -33.74
C GLY A 126 14.19 -2.25 -32.62
N PRO A 127 14.59 -0.98 -32.74
CA PRO A 127 14.48 0.02 -31.67
C PRO A 127 13.03 0.34 -31.29
N ASP A 128 12.07 0.20 -32.20
CA ASP A 128 10.71 0.68 -31.97
C ASP A 128 9.75 -0.42 -31.47
N ASN A 129 10.03 -1.71 -31.75
CA ASN A 129 9.10 -2.80 -31.44
C ASN A 129 9.60 -3.74 -30.33
N HIS A 130 10.85 -3.60 -29.89
CA HIS A 130 11.40 -4.43 -28.82
C HIS A 130 10.84 -4.12 -27.44
N LEU A 131 10.11 -3.03 -27.27
CA LEU A 131 9.69 -2.56 -25.95
C LEU A 131 8.17 -2.41 -25.88
N VAL A 132 7.57 -2.99 -24.84
CA VAL A 132 6.13 -2.90 -24.56
C VAL A 132 5.95 -2.32 -23.17
N GLU A 133 5.37 -1.13 -23.10
CA GLU A 133 5.12 -0.41 -21.86
C GLU A 133 3.65 -0.34 -21.52
N TRP A 134 3.34 -0.60 -20.26
CA TRP A 134 2.07 -0.30 -19.65
C TRP A 134 2.30 0.58 -18.42
N HIS A 135 1.62 1.71 -18.38
CA HIS A 135 1.60 2.61 -17.23
C HIS A 135 0.18 2.75 -16.72
N ARG A 136 0.01 2.65 -15.39
CA ARG A 136 -1.28 2.93 -14.78
C ARG A 136 -1.58 4.42 -14.83
N LEU A 137 -2.74 4.75 -15.36
CA LEU A 137 -3.37 6.08 -15.31
C LEU A 137 -4.60 6.02 -14.39
N PRO A 138 -5.09 7.16 -13.88
CA PRO A 138 -6.30 7.19 -13.05
C PRO A 138 -7.55 6.59 -13.69
N THR A 139 -7.60 6.54 -15.02
CA THR A 139 -8.70 5.99 -15.82
C THR A 139 -8.47 4.55 -16.30
N THR A 140 -7.32 3.95 -15.98
CA THR A 140 -6.97 2.59 -16.43
C THR A 140 -7.91 1.56 -15.81
N GLN A 141 -8.51 0.72 -16.65
CA GLN A 141 -9.27 -0.44 -16.18
C GLN A 141 -8.31 -1.53 -15.69
N GLU A 142 -8.57 -2.03 -14.49
CA GLU A 142 -7.72 -3.04 -13.86
C GLU A 142 -7.97 -4.44 -14.45
N THR A 143 -6.90 -5.18 -14.76
CA THR A 143 -6.91 -6.50 -15.39
C THR A 143 -6.13 -7.54 -14.56
N ASP A 144 -6.42 -8.82 -14.76
CA ASP A 144 -5.71 -9.93 -14.10
C ASP A 144 -4.46 -10.41 -14.86
N GLY A 145 -4.22 -9.85 -16.05
CA GLY A 145 -3.03 -10.15 -16.83
C GLY A 145 -2.91 -9.29 -18.08
N PHE A 146 -1.76 -9.45 -18.73
CA PHE A 146 -1.37 -8.81 -19.97
C PHE A 146 -1.00 -9.88 -20.99
N GLN A 147 -1.34 -9.62 -22.26
CA GLN A 147 -1.09 -10.53 -23.37
C GLN A 147 -0.42 -9.74 -24.48
N VAL A 148 0.74 -10.20 -24.93
CA VAL A 148 1.52 -9.58 -26.00
C VAL A 148 1.74 -10.62 -27.08
N LYS A 149 1.35 -10.28 -28.32
CA LYS A 149 1.53 -11.12 -29.49
C LYS A 149 2.42 -10.43 -30.51
N ARG A 150 3.39 -11.15 -31.04
CA ARG A 150 4.28 -10.67 -32.12
C ARG A 150 4.56 -11.77 -33.13
N PRO A 151 4.85 -11.41 -34.39
CA PRO A 151 5.35 -12.35 -35.38
C PRO A 151 6.78 -12.80 -35.01
N GLY A 152 7.12 -14.04 -35.35
CA GLY A 152 8.45 -14.60 -35.15
C GLY A 152 8.42 -16.12 -34.98
N ASP A 153 9.47 -16.78 -35.49
CA ASP A 153 9.70 -18.23 -35.50
C ASP A 153 10.99 -18.62 -34.78
N VAL A 154 11.64 -17.68 -34.09
CA VAL A 154 12.88 -17.88 -33.32
C VAL A 154 12.60 -17.64 -31.83
N ASN A 155 13.35 -18.33 -30.97
CA ASN A 155 13.31 -18.09 -29.52
C ASN A 155 13.71 -16.65 -29.19
N VAL A 156 12.92 -15.98 -28.35
CA VAL A 156 13.15 -14.58 -27.96
C VAL A 156 13.44 -14.51 -26.48
N LYS A 157 14.55 -13.88 -26.10
CA LYS A 157 14.78 -13.50 -24.69
C LYS A 157 13.96 -12.26 -24.38
N CYS A 158 13.30 -12.27 -23.23
CA CYS A 158 12.59 -11.11 -22.72
C CYS A 158 12.86 -10.86 -21.24
N THR A 159 12.84 -9.58 -20.88
CA THR A 159 13.02 -9.09 -19.53
C THR A 159 11.75 -8.34 -19.12
N LEU A 160 11.10 -8.81 -18.06
CA LEU A 160 9.95 -8.13 -17.49
C LEU A 160 10.41 -7.24 -16.34
N LEU A 161 10.10 -5.95 -16.41
CA LEU A 161 10.35 -4.97 -15.36
C LEU A 161 9.01 -4.56 -14.74
N LEU A 162 8.79 -4.97 -13.50
CA LEU A 162 7.54 -4.76 -12.76
C LEU A 162 7.75 -3.72 -11.67
N MET A 163 7.14 -2.54 -11.82
CA MET A 163 7.22 -1.45 -10.84
C MET A 163 6.01 -1.52 -9.91
N LEU A 164 6.22 -1.84 -8.64
CA LEU A 164 5.15 -1.88 -7.65
C LEU A 164 4.57 -0.49 -7.35
N ASP A 165 3.25 -0.43 -7.16
CA ASP A 165 2.55 0.75 -6.70
C ASP A 165 2.38 0.73 -5.17
N HIS A 166 3.42 1.18 -4.46
CA HIS A 166 3.36 1.30 -3.01
C HIS A 166 2.49 2.48 -2.58
N GLN A 167 1.58 2.23 -1.65
CA GLN A 167 0.75 3.27 -1.03
C GLN A 167 0.92 3.25 0.50
N PRO A 168 1.59 4.25 1.09
CA PRO A 168 2.13 5.46 0.46
C PRO A 168 3.39 5.20 -0.40
N PRO A 169 3.74 6.12 -1.32
CA PRO A 169 4.91 5.96 -2.19
C PRO A 169 6.21 5.72 -1.41
N GLN A 170 6.94 4.70 -1.82
CA GLN A 170 8.27 4.39 -1.33
C GLN A 170 9.34 4.95 -2.28
N TYR A 171 10.50 5.24 -1.72
CA TYR A 171 11.64 5.82 -2.43
C TYR A 171 12.90 5.04 -2.08
N LYS A 172 13.74 4.81 -3.09
CA LYS A 172 15.09 4.31 -2.92
C LYS A 172 16.00 5.45 -2.52
N LEU A 173 16.78 5.27 -1.47
CA LEU A 173 17.69 6.30 -0.97
C LEU A 173 19.02 6.24 -1.73
N ASP A 174 19.69 7.39 -1.87
CA ASP A 174 21.11 7.45 -2.25
C ASP A 174 21.93 6.44 -1.42
N PRO A 175 22.82 5.64 -2.02
CA PRO A 175 23.52 4.56 -1.31
C PRO A 175 24.25 5.01 -0.04
N ARG A 176 24.75 6.25 0.00
CA ARG A 176 25.46 6.79 1.17
C ARG A 176 24.49 7.09 2.30
N LEU A 177 23.34 7.69 1.97
CA LEU A 177 22.28 7.94 2.93
C LEU A 177 21.62 6.64 3.40
N ALA A 178 21.40 5.69 2.50
CA ALA A 178 20.82 4.39 2.80
C ALA A 178 21.65 3.64 3.84
N ARG A 179 22.98 3.60 3.64
CA ARG A 179 23.91 2.97 4.57
C ARG A 179 23.94 3.67 5.92
N LEU A 180 23.86 5.01 5.93
CA LEU A 180 23.89 5.80 7.17
C LEU A 180 22.65 5.57 8.03
N LEU A 181 21.48 5.50 7.40
CA LEU A 181 20.20 5.32 8.09
C LEU A 181 19.84 3.85 8.33
N GLY A 182 20.53 2.91 7.68
CA GLY A 182 20.18 1.49 7.69
C GLY A 182 18.89 1.18 6.91
N VAL A 183 18.54 2.02 5.94
CA VAL A 183 17.27 1.98 5.20
C VAL A 183 17.52 2.10 3.72
N HIS A 184 17.20 1.07 2.94
CA HIS A 184 17.40 1.08 1.49
C HIS A 184 16.23 1.73 0.72
N THR A 185 15.01 1.29 1.02
CA THR A 185 13.78 1.75 0.37
C THR A 185 12.69 1.92 1.42
N GLN A 186 12.09 3.10 1.51
CA GLN A 186 11.06 3.42 2.51
C GLN A 186 10.16 4.58 2.08
N THR A 187 9.09 4.81 2.85
CA THR A 187 8.23 5.99 2.68
C THR A 187 8.95 7.27 3.09
N ARG A 188 8.57 8.42 2.52
CA ARG A 188 9.16 9.72 2.89
C ARG A 188 9.04 10.00 4.40
N ALA A 189 7.92 9.65 5.02
CA ALA A 189 7.70 9.82 6.45
C ALA A 189 8.67 8.96 7.28
N SER A 190 8.82 7.68 6.93
CA SER A 190 9.77 6.77 7.59
C SER A 190 11.21 7.25 7.45
N ILE A 191 11.59 7.76 6.26
CA ILE A 191 12.94 8.30 6.00
C ILE A 191 13.20 9.55 6.85
N MET A 192 12.23 10.46 6.93
CA MET A 192 12.32 11.65 7.79
C MET A 192 12.45 11.27 9.26
N GLN A 193 11.72 10.25 9.71
CA GLN A 193 11.84 9.74 11.07
C GLN A 193 13.23 9.13 11.33
N ALA A 194 13.77 8.34 10.40
CA ALA A 194 15.11 7.76 10.52
C ALA A 194 16.19 8.86 10.58
N LEU A 195 16.08 9.89 9.74
CA LEU A 195 16.94 11.08 9.78
C LEU A 195 16.88 11.77 11.15
N TRP A 196 15.66 11.98 11.67
CA TRP A 196 15.46 12.61 12.97
C TRP A 196 16.10 11.79 14.11
N LEU A 197 15.91 10.48 14.12
CA LEU A 197 16.53 9.58 15.09
C LEU A 197 18.05 9.65 15.02
N TYR A 198 18.61 9.66 13.81
CA TYR A 198 20.06 9.82 13.62
C TYR A 198 20.57 11.17 14.15
N ILE A 199 19.86 12.28 13.87
CA ILE A 199 20.22 13.62 14.35
C ILE A 199 20.22 13.65 15.89
N LYS A 200 19.21 13.06 16.52
CA LYS A 200 19.09 13.01 17.99
C LYS A 200 20.17 12.13 18.61
N HIS A 201 20.36 10.93 18.08
CA HIS A 201 21.37 9.99 18.57
C HIS A 201 22.77 10.60 18.54
N ASN A 202 23.11 11.29 17.44
CA ASN A 202 24.42 11.91 17.26
C ASN A 202 24.50 13.35 17.81
N LYS A 203 23.46 13.84 18.50
CA LYS A 203 23.38 15.18 19.09
C LYS A 203 23.74 16.31 18.10
N LEU A 204 23.27 16.18 16.86
CA LEU A 204 23.61 17.12 15.78
C LEU A 204 22.75 18.40 15.80
N GLN A 205 21.66 18.42 16.57
CA GLN A 205 20.86 19.63 16.75
C GLN A 205 21.64 20.65 17.59
N ASP A 206 21.64 21.91 17.15
CA ASP A 206 22.34 22.98 17.85
C ASP A 206 21.83 23.18 19.30
N SER A 207 22.73 23.54 20.22
CA SER A 207 22.39 23.74 21.63
C SER A 207 21.59 25.01 21.85
N HIS A 208 21.88 26.08 21.11
CA HIS A 208 21.27 27.40 21.24
C HIS A 208 20.16 27.59 20.21
N GLU A 209 20.45 27.30 18.94
CA GLU A 209 19.51 27.52 17.84
C GLU A 209 18.83 26.21 17.41
N LYS A 210 17.79 25.80 18.14
CA LYS A 210 17.12 24.48 17.96
C LYS A 210 16.56 24.22 16.56
N GLU A 211 16.45 25.22 15.70
CA GLU A 211 16.05 25.04 14.30
C GLU A 211 17.17 24.57 13.37
N TYR A 212 18.42 24.60 13.84
CA TYR A 212 19.60 24.21 13.06
C TYR A 212 20.17 22.85 13.45
N ILE A 213 20.78 22.24 12.43
CA ILE A 213 21.56 21.00 12.53
C ILE A 213 22.99 21.30 12.11
N ASN A 214 23.92 20.93 12.97
CA ASN A 214 25.35 20.95 12.70
C ASN A 214 25.75 19.62 12.06
N CYS A 215 26.01 19.65 10.76
CA CYS A 215 26.30 18.45 9.99
C CYS A 215 27.65 17.84 10.43
N ASN A 216 27.61 16.57 10.84
CA ASN A 216 28.84 15.80 11.05
C ASN A 216 29.49 15.41 9.71
N ARG A 217 30.63 14.70 9.77
CA ARG A 217 31.39 14.27 8.58
C ARG A 217 30.51 13.60 7.52
N TYR A 218 29.62 12.68 7.93
CA TYR A 218 28.74 11.95 7.02
C TYR A 218 27.66 12.84 6.40
N PHE A 219 27.00 13.67 7.21
CA PHE A 219 26.00 14.62 6.71
C PHE A 219 26.62 15.65 5.76
N ARG A 220 27.84 16.11 6.02
CA ARG A 220 28.57 17.01 5.11
C ARG A 220 28.80 16.36 3.75
N GLN A 221 29.20 15.09 3.71
CA GLN A 221 29.41 14.35 2.47
C GLN A 221 28.11 14.13 1.67
N ILE A 222 26.99 13.92 2.37
CA ILE A 222 25.69 13.61 1.75
C ILE A 222 24.96 14.89 1.31
N PHE A 223 24.80 15.86 2.21
CA PHE A 223 24.00 17.08 2.00
C PHE A 223 24.82 18.27 1.47
N ASN A 224 26.14 18.11 1.37
CA ASN A 224 27.09 19.11 0.90
C ASN A 224 26.96 20.46 1.64
N CYS A 225 26.74 20.42 2.96
CA CYS A 225 26.69 21.62 3.79
C CYS A 225 27.19 21.33 5.21
N VAL A 226 27.78 22.36 5.82
CA VAL A 226 28.31 22.30 7.20
C VAL A 226 27.20 22.44 8.24
N ARG A 227 26.17 23.21 7.91
CA ARG A 227 25.02 23.51 8.76
C ARG A 227 23.77 23.66 7.87
N MET A 228 22.60 23.30 8.38
CA MET A 228 21.31 23.46 7.68
C MET A 228 20.15 23.59 8.67
N ARG A 229 19.03 24.16 8.23
CA ARG A 229 17.78 24.21 9.02
C ARG A 229 16.95 22.94 8.85
N PHE A 230 16.14 22.59 9.84
CA PHE A 230 15.21 21.46 9.73
C PHE A 230 14.25 21.58 8.54
N SER A 231 13.79 22.81 8.25
CA SER A 231 12.90 23.11 7.12
C SER A 231 13.55 22.89 5.74
N GLU A 232 14.88 22.85 5.66
CA GLU A 232 15.62 22.63 4.41
C GLU A 232 15.81 21.15 4.09
N ILE A 233 15.67 20.26 5.08
CA ILE A 233 15.85 18.80 4.91
C ILE A 233 14.95 18.25 3.80
N PRO A 234 13.63 18.55 3.74
CA PRO A 234 12.77 17.97 2.71
C PRO A 234 13.20 18.30 1.29
N MET A 235 13.75 19.50 1.06
CA MET A 235 14.26 19.92 -0.25
C MET A 235 15.60 19.25 -0.56
N LYS A 236 16.54 19.24 0.38
CA LYS A 236 17.84 18.57 0.20
C LYS A 236 17.69 17.06 0.02
N LEU A 237 16.71 16.46 0.70
CA LEU A 237 16.38 15.05 0.57
C LEU A 237 15.79 14.71 -0.80
N ALA A 238 15.08 15.63 -1.46
CA ALA A 238 14.45 15.35 -2.75
C ALA A 238 15.45 14.88 -3.82
N GLY A 239 16.67 15.43 -3.84
CA GLY A 239 17.73 15.00 -4.75
C GLY A 239 18.43 13.69 -4.36
N LEU A 240 18.12 13.14 -3.17
CA LEU A 240 18.67 11.89 -2.63
C LEU A 240 17.64 10.76 -2.63
N LEU A 241 16.44 11.01 -3.14
CA LEU A 241 15.35 10.04 -3.26
C LEU A 241 15.11 9.72 -4.73
N GLN A 242 15.19 8.44 -5.06
CA GLN A 242 14.92 7.91 -6.39
C GLN A 242 13.71 6.98 -6.34
N HIS A 243 13.17 6.63 -7.51
CA HIS A 243 12.17 5.58 -7.60
C HIS A 243 12.73 4.23 -7.12
N PRO A 244 11.91 3.38 -6.48
CA PRO A 244 12.31 2.01 -6.16
C PRO A 244 12.72 1.25 -7.42
N ASP A 245 13.65 0.30 -7.27
CA ASP A 245 14.04 -0.55 -8.38
C ASP A 245 12.87 -1.45 -8.80
N PRO A 246 12.67 -1.70 -10.12
CA PRO A 246 11.71 -2.68 -10.59
C PRO A 246 12.09 -4.08 -10.13
N ILE A 247 11.08 -4.94 -10.04
CA ILE A 247 11.30 -6.38 -9.99
C ILE A 247 11.62 -6.84 -11.41
N ILE A 248 12.79 -7.45 -11.59
CA ILE A 248 13.29 -7.91 -12.89
C ILE A 248 13.10 -9.43 -12.98
N ILE A 249 12.40 -9.89 -14.01
CA ILE A 249 12.22 -11.30 -14.32
C ILE A 249 12.71 -11.57 -15.74
N ASN A 250 13.72 -12.44 -15.87
CA ASN A 250 14.22 -12.89 -17.16
C ASN A 250 13.45 -14.13 -17.60
N HIS A 251 12.96 -14.13 -18.84
CA HIS A 251 12.22 -15.24 -19.43
C HIS A 251 12.65 -15.45 -20.89
N THR A 252 12.51 -16.67 -21.38
CA THR A 252 12.79 -17.00 -22.78
C THR A 252 11.52 -17.55 -23.40
N ILE A 253 11.02 -16.85 -24.42
CA ILE A 253 9.88 -17.27 -25.23
C ILE A 253 10.38 -18.36 -26.17
N SER A 254 9.98 -19.60 -25.90
CA SER A 254 10.32 -20.77 -26.71
C SER A 254 9.30 -20.97 -27.83
N VAL A 255 9.77 -21.28 -29.04
CA VAL A 255 8.93 -21.69 -30.18
C VAL A 255 8.72 -23.21 -30.24
N ASP A 256 9.37 -23.97 -29.36
CA ASP A 256 9.24 -25.42 -29.31
C ASP A 256 7.80 -25.82 -28.88
N PRO A 257 7.08 -26.62 -29.69
CA PRO A 257 5.76 -27.15 -29.33
C PRO A 257 5.72 -27.87 -27.97
N ASN A 258 6.83 -28.48 -27.54
CA ASN A 258 6.91 -29.19 -26.26
C ASN A 258 6.95 -28.25 -25.04
N ASP A 259 7.38 -27.00 -25.23
CA ASP A 259 7.52 -26.02 -24.15
C ASP A 259 6.26 -25.18 -23.91
N GLN A 260 5.27 -25.23 -24.80
CA GLN A 260 4.06 -24.38 -24.77
C GLN A 260 3.18 -24.53 -23.52
N LYS A 261 3.41 -25.57 -22.69
CA LYS A 261 2.69 -25.80 -21.43
C LYS A 261 3.49 -25.41 -20.19
N LYS A 262 4.71 -24.91 -20.33
CA LYS A 262 5.55 -24.52 -19.19
C LYS A 262 5.16 -23.12 -18.72
N THR A 263 4.42 -23.06 -17.61
CA THR A 263 4.13 -21.79 -16.92
C THR A 263 5.19 -21.54 -15.85
N ALA A 264 6.01 -20.52 -16.03
CA ALA A 264 6.92 -20.04 -14.99
C ALA A 264 6.13 -19.33 -13.89
N CYS A 265 6.44 -19.61 -12.63
CA CYS A 265 5.75 -19.06 -11.47
C CYS A 265 6.73 -18.30 -10.58
N TYR A 266 6.41 -17.05 -10.25
CA TYR A 266 7.23 -16.20 -9.37
C TYR A 266 6.36 -15.65 -8.24
N ASP A 267 6.81 -15.80 -7.00
CA ASP A 267 6.13 -15.27 -5.83
C ASP A 267 6.83 -13.99 -5.36
N ILE A 268 6.07 -12.89 -5.26
CA ILE A 268 6.56 -11.61 -4.74
C ILE A 268 5.73 -11.17 -3.54
N ASP A 269 6.37 -10.45 -2.61
CA ASP A 269 5.66 -9.87 -1.47
C ASP A 269 5.05 -8.53 -1.85
N VAL A 270 3.75 -8.38 -1.61
CA VAL A 270 2.98 -7.14 -1.83
C VAL A 270 2.28 -6.72 -0.55
N GLU A 271 2.13 -5.42 -0.37
CA GLU A 271 1.38 -4.83 0.74
C GLU A 271 -0.10 -4.68 0.35
N VAL A 272 -0.99 -5.17 1.20
CA VAL A 272 -2.44 -5.10 1.03
C VAL A 272 -3.05 -4.46 2.26
N ASP A 273 -4.08 -3.64 2.08
CA ASP A 273 -4.85 -3.10 3.20
C ASP A 273 -5.32 -4.22 4.13
N ASP A 274 -5.11 -4.02 5.43
CA ASP A 274 -5.62 -4.90 6.46
C ASP A 274 -7.16 -4.82 6.48
N PRO A 275 -7.88 -5.94 6.38
CA PRO A 275 -9.33 -5.96 6.48
C PRO A 275 -9.90 -5.28 7.74
N LEU A 276 -9.13 -5.22 8.84
CA LEU A 276 -9.47 -4.50 10.05
C LEU A 276 -9.72 -3.00 9.78
N LYS A 277 -9.02 -2.42 8.80
CA LYS A 277 -9.21 -1.02 8.39
C LYS A 277 -10.65 -0.75 7.95
N ALA A 278 -11.25 -1.66 7.17
CA ALA A 278 -12.63 -1.55 6.74
C ALA A 278 -13.61 -1.71 7.92
N GLN A 279 -13.34 -2.65 8.83
CA GLN A 279 -14.16 -2.82 10.05
C GLN A 279 -14.12 -1.59 10.95
N MET A 280 -12.94 -1.03 11.18
CA MET A 280 -12.74 0.20 11.95
C MET A 280 -13.43 1.40 11.30
N SER A 281 -13.31 1.54 9.96
CA SER A 281 -14.01 2.58 9.21
C SER A 281 -15.53 2.45 9.34
N ASN A 282 -16.06 1.23 9.23
CA ASN A 282 -17.49 0.96 9.40
C ASN A 282 -17.95 1.26 10.83
N PHE A 283 -17.13 0.96 11.84
CA PHE A 283 -17.42 1.29 13.25
C PHE A 283 -17.44 2.80 13.52
N LEU A 284 -16.56 3.58 12.87
CA LEU A 284 -16.61 5.04 12.99
C LEU A 284 -17.81 5.64 12.25
N ALA A 285 -18.13 5.10 11.07
CA ALA A 285 -19.27 5.53 10.26
C ALA A 285 -20.61 5.11 10.86
N SER A 286 -20.65 4.07 11.70
CA SER A 286 -21.90 3.65 12.33
C SER A 286 -22.40 4.73 13.29
N THR A 287 -23.59 5.25 12.94
CA THR A 287 -24.43 6.09 13.79
C THR A 287 -25.61 5.30 14.34
N THR A 288 -25.55 3.97 14.24
CA THR A 288 -26.61 3.05 14.65
C THR A 288 -27.02 3.35 16.09
N ASN A 289 -28.33 3.53 16.30
CA ASN A 289 -29.00 3.83 17.56
C ASN A 289 -28.81 5.25 18.13
N GLN A 290 -28.07 6.16 17.47
CA GLN A 290 -27.95 7.54 17.99
C GLN A 290 -29.31 8.29 18.01
N GLN A 291 -30.18 8.05 17.02
CA GLN A 291 -31.52 8.65 16.98
C GLN A 291 -32.45 8.08 18.06
N GLU A 292 -32.38 6.77 18.29
CA GLU A 292 -33.16 6.09 19.32
C GLU A 292 -32.72 6.55 20.70
N ILE A 293 -31.41 6.62 20.97
CA ILE A 293 -30.84 7.16 22.20
C ILE A 293 -31.33 8.60 22.42
N ALA A 294 -31.28 9.46 21.40
CA ALA A 294 -31.77 10.83 21.51
C ALA A 294 -33.27 10.91 21.83
N SER A 295 -34.07 9.95 21.33
CA SER A 295 -35.51 9.86 21.61
C SER A 295 -35.80 9.41 23.05
N LEU A 296 -35.01 8.46 23.57
CA LEU A 296 -35.09 7.99 24.96
C LEU A 296 -34.64 9.09 25.92
N ASP A 297 -33.54 9.78 25.59
CA ASP A 297 -33.02 10.93 26.33
C ASP A 297 -33.98 12.11 26.37
N ALA A 298 -34.94 12.20 25.45
CA ALA A 298 -35.99 13.21 25.46
C ALA A 298 -37.16 12.84 26.39
N LYS A 299 -37.41 11.52 26.57
CA LYS A 299 -38.45 10.97 27.44
C LYS A 299 -38.04 10.95 28.92
N VAL A 300 -36.78 10.64 29.19
CA VAL A 300 -36.15 10.79 30.52
C VAL A 300 -36.11 12.25 30.92
#